data_AF-A0A7S2DJZ8-F1
#
_entry.id   AF-A0A7S2DJZ8-F1
#
_cell.length_a   1.000
_cell.length_b   1.000
_cell.length_c   1.000
_cell.angle_alpha   90.00
_cell.angle_beta   90.00
_cell.angle_gamma   90.00
#
_symmetry.space_group_name_H-M   'P 1'
#
loop_
_entity.id
_entity.type
_entity.pdbx_description
1 polymer ?
#
loop_
_entity_poly.entity_id
_entity_poly.type
_entity_poly.pdbx_seq_one_letter_code
_entity_poly.pdbx_strand_id
1 'polypeptide(L)'
;MVLGNGAYRIGSSVEFDWCAVSALRTLRGAGHKSIMVNYNPGTVSTDFDESDRLYFEEISHERVMDIYEHEQSSGLILSVGGQVPNNLAIPLTEAGARVLGTTAASIDRAEDRGKFSAML
;
A
#
# COMPACT_ATOMS: atom_id res chain seq x y z
N MET A 1 -1.23 2.13 8.08
CA MET A 1 -2.00 1.29 7.14
C MET A 1 -1.09 0.80 6.02
N VAL A 2 -1.24 -0.45 5.56
CA VAL A 2 -0.47 -1.08 4.49
C VAL A 2 -1.42 -1.50 3.38
N LEU A 3 -1.10 -1.16 2.13
CA LEU A 3 -1.86 -1.60 0.95
C LEU A 3 -1.21 -2.82 0.32
N GLY A 4 -2.02 -3.85 0.07
CA GLY A 4 -1.62 -5.07 -0.62
C GLY A 4 -1.46 -4.89 -2.12
N ASN A 5 -1.28 -6.02 -2.81
CA ASN A 5 -1.11 -6.07 -4.26
C ASN A 5 -2.38 -6.43 -5.05
N GLY A 6 -3.45 -6.80 -4.36
CA GLY A 6 -4.67 -7.27 -5.02
C GLY A 6 -4.46 -8.62 -5.71
N ALA A 7 -5.27 -8.88 -6.74
CA ALA A 7 -5.25 -10.15 -7.46
C ALA A 7 -3.92 -10.40 -8.18
N TYR A 8 -3.42 -11.64 -8.09
CA TYR A 8 -2.21 -12.05 -8.81
C TYR A 8 -2.40 -11.99 -10.33
N ARG A 9 -1.35 -11.55 -11.01
CA ARG A 9 -1.24 -11.49 -12.48
C ARG A 9 0.21 -11.61 -12.90
N ILE A 10 0.48 -11.90 -14.17
CA ILE A 10 1.85 -11.89 -14.68
C ILE A 10 2.45 -10.49 -14.43
N GLY A 11 3.61 -10.45 -13.77
CA GLY A 11 4.27 -9.21 -13.32
C GLY A 11 3.85 -8.70 -11.93
N SER A 12 2.91 -9.38 -11.25
CA SER A 12 2.50 -9.07 -9.87
C SER A 12 2.01 -10.34 -9.17
N SER A 13 2.91 -11.05 -8.50
CA SER A 13 2.65 -12.35 -7.87
C SER A 13 2.94 -12.29 -6.36
N VAL A 14 3.30 -13.43 -5.78
CA VAL A 14 3.55 -13.66 -4.34
C VAL A 14 4.66 -12.78 -3.76
N GLU A 15 5.51 -12.18 -4.59
CA GLU A 15 6.65 -11.38 -4.13
C GLU A 15 6.18 -10.15 -3.35
N PHE A 16 5.10 -9.52 -3.81
CA PHE A 16 4.52 -8.35 -3.14
C PHE A 16 3.73 -8.73 -1.88
N ASP A 17 3.15 -9.93 -1.84
CA ASP A 17 2.51 -10.43 -0.62
C ASP A 17 3.54 -10.64 0.50
N TRP A 18 4.70 -11.21 0.16
CA TRP A 18 5.81 -11.36 1.10
C TRP A 18 6.30 -10.00 1.64
N CYS A 19 6.41 -8.99 0.77
CA CYS A 19 6.77 -7.62 1.18
C CYS A 19 5.73 -7.02 2.14
N ALA A 20 4.43 -7.20 1.86
CA ALA A 20 3.35 -6.70 2.70
C ALA A 20 3.37 -7.36 4.09
N VAL A 21 3.46 -8.70 4.14
CA VAL A 21 3.55 -9.46 5.41
C VAL A 21 4.78 -9.04 6.22
N SER A 22 5.93 -8.86 5.55
CA SER A 22 7.15 -8.40 6.21
C SER A 22 6.96 -7.02 6.83
N ALA A 23 6.33 -6.09 6.11
CA ALA A 23 6.03 -4.75 6.62
C ALA A 23 5.08 -4.80 7.83
N LEU A 24 4.01 -5.60 7.77
CA LEU A 24 3.06 -5.77 8.88
C LEU A 24 3.76 -6.31 10.15
N ARG A 25 4.59 -7.35 10.00
CA ARG A 25 5.35 -7.94 11.11
C ARG A 25 6.37 -6.97 11.69
N THR A 26 7.04 -6.17 10.85
CA THR A 26 7.96 -5.13 11.33
C THR A 26 7.22 -4.04 12.11
N LEU A 27 6.06 -3.58 11.62
CA LEU A 27 5.23 -2.60 12.34
C LEU A 27 4.79 -3.14 13.71
N ARG A 28 4.31 -4.39 13.75
CA ARG A 28 3.93 -5.08 14.99
C ARG A 28 5.11 -5.18 15.96
N GLY A 29 6.28 -5.59 15.48
CA GLY A 29 7.51 -5.67 16.29
C GLY A 29 7.99 -4.32 16.83
N ALA A 30 7.68 -3.22 16.13
CA ALA A 30 7.96 -1.86 16.58
C ALA A 30 6.85 -1.27 17.50
N GLY A 31 5.81 -2.04 17.83
CA GLY A 31 4.71 -1.59 18.68
C GLY A 31 3.70 -0.68 17.98
N HIS A 32 3.68 -0.65 16.64
CA HIS A 32 2.67 0.07 15.87
C HIS A 32 1.48 -0.82 15.54
N LYS A 33 0.27 -0.28 15.67
CA LYS A 33 -0.94 -0.93 15.18
C LYS A 33 -0.90 -1.04 13.65
N SER A 34 -1.03 -2.24 13.12
CA SER A 34 -0.98 -2.53 11.70
C SER A 34 -2.38 -2.79 11.14
N ILE A 35 -2.68 -2.14 10.01
CA ILE A 35 -3.95 -2.27 9.30
C ILE A 35 -3.61 -2.71 7.88
N MET A 36 -4.15 -3.84 7.45
CA MET A 36 -3.97 -4.37 6.10
C MET A 36 -5.22 -4.13 5.25
N VAL A 37 -5.04 -3.65 4.02
CA VAL A 37 -6.10 -3.56 3.00
C VAL A 37 -5.69 -4.39 1.79
N ASN A 38 -6.40 -5.48 1.54
CA ASN A 38 -6.19 -6.36 0.39
C ASN A 38 -7.45 -7.20 0.13
N TYR A 39 -7.64 -7.68 -1.08
CA TYR A 39 -8.82 -8.48 -1.46
C TYR A 39 -8.47 -9.83 -2.11
N ASN A 40 -7.19 -10.23 -2.10
CA ASN A 40 -6.77 -11.47 -2.71
C ASN A 40 -6.86 -12.63 -1.71
N PRO A 41 -7.80 -13.59 -1.87
CA PRO A 41 -8.02 -14.65 -0.90
C PRO A 41 -6.90 -15.69 -0.85
N GLY A 42 -5.98 -15.70 -1.83
CA GLY A 42 -4.88 -16.64 -1.92
C GLY A 42 -3.58 -16.13 -1.30
N THR A 43 -3.66 -15.20 -0.34
CA THR A 43 -2.49 -14.49 0.20
C THR A 43 -2.37 -14.61 1.70
N VAL A 44 -1.13 -14.58 2.19
CA VAL A 44 -0.84 -14.61 3.63
C VAL A 44 -1.17 -13.25 4.24
N SER A 45 -1.03 -12.14 3.50
CA SER A 45 -1.43 -10.82 4.01
C SER A 45 -2.93 -10.69 4.33
N THR A 46 -3.79 -11.53 3.74
CA THR A 46 -5.22 -11.60 4.07
C THR A 46 -5.56 -12.59 5.19
N ASP A 47 -4.56 -13.09 5.92
CA ASP A 47 -4.79 -13.81 7.17
C ASP A 47 -5.02 -12.81 8.31
N PHE A 48 -6.05 -13.05 9.13
CA PHE A 48 -6.37 -12.21 10.28
C PHE A 48 -5.25 -12.20 11.33
N ASP A 49 -4.39 -13.22 11.35
CA ASP A 49 -3.26 -13.32 12.29
C ASP A 49 -2.09 -12.39 11.92
N GLU A 50 -2.04 -11.87 10.69
CA GLU A 50 -0.91 -11.08 10.18
C GLU A 50 -1.02 -9.57 10.43
N SER A 51 -2.21 -9.05 10.74
CA SER A 51 -2.45 -7.63 11.06
C SER A 51 -3.36 -7.44 12.27
N ASP A 52 -3.34 -6.27 12.91
CA ASP A 52 -4.29 -5.99 14.00
C ASP A 52 -5.71 -5.76 13.48
N ARG A 53 -5.81 -5.27 12.23
CA ARG A 53 -7.06 -5.12 11.50
C ARG A 53 -6.86 -5.45 10.02
N LEU A 54 -7.72 -6.32 9.50
CA LEU A 54 -7.77 -6.66 8.09
C LEU A 54 -9.06 -6.13 7.48
N TYR A 55 -8.92 -5.31 6.43
CA TYR A 55 -10.01 -4.93 5.54
C TYR A 55 -9.89 -5.74 4.25
N PHE A 56 -10.81 -6.70 4.10
CA PHE A 56 -10.92 -7.49 2.88
C PHE A 56 -11.73 -6.71 1.82
N GLU A 57 -11.07 -5.72 1.22
CA GLU A 57 -11.71 -4.66 0.42
C GLU A 57 -10.88 -4.30 -0.82
N GLU A 58 -11.53 -3.70 -1.81
CA GLU A 58 -10.87 -3.24 -3.04
C GLU A 58 -9.81 -2.16 -2.73
N ILE A 59 -8.68 -2.23 -3.44
CA ILE A 59 -7.62 -1.20 -3.37
C ILE A 59 -7.94 -0.10 -4.40
N SER A 60 -8.99 0.66 -4.12
CA SER A 60 -9.42 1.83 -4.90
C SER A 60 -9.23 3.12 -4.10
N HIS A 61 -9.13 4.27 -4.77
CA HIS A 61 -8.97 5.57 -4.10
C HIS A 61 -10.07 5.80 -3.05
N GLU A 62 -11.33 5.61 -3.44
CA GLU A 62 -12.51 5.79 -2.57
C GLU A 62 -12.41 4.92 -1.32
N ARG A 63 -12.29 3.60 -1.51
CA ARG A 63 -12.31 2.66 -0.39
C ARG A 63 -11.10 2.81 0.52
N VAL A 64 -9.92 3.07 -0.05
CA VAL A 64 -8.71 3.30 0.74
C VAL A 64 -8.84 4.58 1.57
N MET A 65 -9.40 5.67 1.03
CA MET A 65 -9.62 6.90 1.79
C MET A 65 -10.66 6.72 2.88
N ASP A 66 -11.79 6.06 2.59
CA ASP A 66 -12.82 5.75 3.59
C ASP A 66 -12.23 5.04 4.81
N ILE A 67 -11.42 4.01 4.57
CA ILE A 67 -10.76 3.24 5.63
C ILE A 67 -9.70 4.09 6.33
N TYR A 68 -8.89 4.85 5.58
CA TYR A 68 -7.83 5.70 6.12
C TYR A 68 -8.39 6.72 7.12
N GLU A 69 -9.50 7.38 6.76
CA GLU A 69 -10.20 8.36 7.59
C GLU A 69 -10.91 7.71 8.78
N HIS A 70 -11.63 6.61 8.55
CA HIS A 70 -12.33 5.88 9.60
C HIS A 70 -11.38 5.39 10.71
N GLU A 71 -10.23 4.86 10.32
CA GLU A 71 -9.19 4.38 11.25
C GLU A 71 -8.31 5.51 11.80
N GLN A 72 -8.50 6.75 11.34
CA GLN A 72 -7.65 7.90 11.64
C GLN A 72 -6.16 7.55 11.48
N SER A 73 -5.83 6.92 10.36
CA SER A 73 -4.51 6.34 10.11
C SER A 73 -3.42 7.41 10.21
N SER A 74 -2.36 7.12 10.96
CA SER A 74 -1.22 8.03 11.12
C SER A 74 -0.30 8.10 9.89
N GLY A 75 -0.46 7.14 8.98
CA GLY A 75 0.24 7.08 7.70
C GLY A 75 -0.07 5.82 6.90
N LEU A 76 0.30 5.87 5.63
CA LEU A 76 0.00 4.87 4.61
C LEU A 76 1.29 4.35 3.96
N ILE A 77 1.45 3.04 3.89
CA ILE A 77 2.55 2.37 3.18
C ILE A 77 1.98 1.75 1.90
N LEU A 78 2.43 2.24 0.76
CA LEU A 78 2.05 1.77 -0.58
C LEU A 78 3.20 1.11 -1.35
N SER A 79 4.44 1.23 -0.86
CA SER A 79 5.67 0.80 -1.55
C SER A 79 5.90 -0.71 -1.58
N VAL A 80 5.03 -1.50 -0.94
CA VAL A 80 5.19 -2.96 -0.80
C VAL A 80 4.19 -3.77 -1.63
N GLY A 81 3.14 -3.13 -2.16
CA GLY A 81 2.05 -3.82 -2.87
C GLY A 81 2.12 -3.72 -4.40
N GLY A 82 3.25 -3.31 -4.97
CA GLY A 82 3.43 -3.23 -6.43
C GLY A 82 2.61 -2.11 -7.07
N GLN A 83 2.24 -2.26 -8.35
CA GLN A 83 1.74 -1.15 -9.16
C GLN A 83 0.35 -0.62 -8.73
N VAL A 84 -0.53 -1.48 -8.23
CA VAL A 84 -1.91 -1.09 -7.85
C VAL A 84 -1.90 0.04 -6.80
N PRO A 85 -1.26 -0.13 -5.62
CA PRO A 85 -1.16 0.95 -4.66
C PRO A 85 -0.20 2.07 -5.09
N ASN A 86 0.82 1.78 -5.91
CA ASN A 86 1.74 2.82 -6.39
C ASN A 86 1.03 3.86 -7.27
N ASN A 87 0.11 3.42 -8.14
CA ASN A 87 -0.72 4.29 -8.95
C ASN A 87 -1.63 5.22 -8.12
N LEU A 88 -1.91 4.85 -6.87
CA LEU A 88 -2.74 5.65 -5.96
C LEU A 88 -1.94 6.68 -5.17
N ALA A 89 -0.60 6.73 -5.32
CA ALA A 89 0.24 7.59 -4.49
C ALA A 89 -0.12 9.09 -4.61
N ILE A 90 -0.28 9.61 -5.82
CA ILE A 90 -0.71 11.00 -6.06
C ILE A 90 -2.12 11.24 -5.53
N PRO A 91 -3.17 10.53 -5.99
CA PRO A 91 -4.55 10.88 -5.62
C PRO A 91 -4.79 10.76 -4.11
N LEU A 92 -4.19 9.76 -3.44
CA LEU A 92 -4.28 9.64 -1.98
C LEU A 92 -3.57 10.78 -1.25
N THR A 93 -2.40 11.22 -1.73
CA THR A 93 -1.69 12.35 -1.14
C THR A 93 -2.47 13.65 -1.31
N GLU A 94 -3.07 13.87 -2.49
CA GLU A 94 -3.91 15.05 -2.77
C GLU A 94 -5.19 15.05 -1.93
N ALA A 95 -5.75 13.88 -1.63
CA ALA A 95 -6.87 13.71 -0.70
C ALA A 95 -6.46 13.86 0.78
N GLY A 96 -5.19 14.08 1.08
CA GLY A 96 -4.69 14.35 2.43
C GLY A 96 -4.16 13.13 3.19
N ALA A 97 -4.08 11.95 2.56
CA ALA A 97 -3.44 10.80 3.16
C ALA A 97 -1.92 11.01 3.29
N ARG A 98 -1.37 10.67 4.45
CA ARG A 98 0.07 10.77 4.69
C ARG A 98 0.79 9.51 4.19
N VAL A 99 1.25 9.56 2.95
CA VAL A 99 2.12 8.51 2.39
C VAL A 99 3.47 8.50 3.10
N LEU A 100 3.89 7.34 3.61
CA LEU A 100 5.16 7.13 4.28
C LEU A 100 6.23 6.65 3.30
N GLY A 101 7.48 7.09 3.52
CA GLY A 101 8.62 6.72 2.69
C GLY A 101 8.82 7.66 1.51
N THR A 102 9.05 7.10 0.32
CA THR A 102 9.25 7.87 -0.91
C THR A 102 7.99 8.69 -1.24
N THR A 103 8.15 9.99 -1.42
CA THR A 103 7.01 10.88 -1.69
C THR A 103 6.33 10.55 -3.02
N ALA A 104 5.02 10.82 -3.13
CA ALA A 104 4.27 10.65 -4.38
C ALA A 104 4.90 11.40 -5.56
N ALA A 105 5.42 12.61 -5.32
CA ALA A 105 6.15 13.39 -6.33
C ALA A 105 7.46 12.72 -6.77
N SER A 106 8.18 12.04 -5.86
CA SER A 106 9.36 11.25 -6.23
C SER A 106 9.00 10.01 -7.05
N ILE A 107 7.90 9.33 -6.71
CA ILE A 107 7.40 8.18 -7.47
C ILE A 107 7.04 8.63 -8.90
N ASP A 108 6.24 9.68 -9.03
CA ASP A 108 5.84 10.25 -10.32
C ASP A 108 7.04 10.70 -11.17
N ARG A 109 8.03 11.37 -10.57
CA ARG A 109 9.26 11.74 -11.30
C ARG A 109 10.03 10.54 -11.85
N ALA A 110 9.97 9.39 -11.17
CA ALA A 110 10.66 8.18 -11.59
C ALA A 110 9.86 7.35 -12.60
N GLU A 111 8.53 7.33 -12.51
CA GLU A 111 7.66 6.55 -13.40
C GLU A 111 7.29 7.30 -14.69
N ASP A 112 7.25 8.63 -14.67
CA ASP A 112 7.09 9.44 -15.86
C ASP A 112 8.38 9.45 -16.68
N ARG A 113 8.33 8.87 -17.88
CA ARG A 113 9.49 8.74 -18.78
C ARG A 113 10.13 10.07 -19.16
N GLY A 114 9.34 11.12 -19.32
CA GLY A 114 9.84 12.44 -19.69
C GLY A 114 10.54 13.11 -18.51
N LYS A 115 9.92 13.08 -17.34
CA LYS A 115 10.52 13.59 -16.10
C LYS A 115 11.78 12.80 -15.74
N PHE A 116 11.73 11.47 -15.83
CA PHE A 116 12.87 10.61 -15.58
C PHE A 116 14.02 10.86 -16.55
N SER A 117 13.75 10.98 -17.86
CA SER A 117 14.79 11.28 -18.86
C SER A 117 15.43 12.64 -18.65
N ALA A 118 14.71 13.63 -18.10
CA ALA A 118 15.25 14.95 -17.83
C ALA A 118 16.16 14.99 -16.59
N MET A 119 16.16 13.93 -15.78
CA MET A 119 16.99 13.78 -14.58
C MET A 119 18.32 13.05 -14.84
N LEU A 120 18.45 12.35 -15.95
CA LEU A 120 19.65 11.60 -16.37
C LEU A 120 20.62 12.48 -17.17
#